data_AF-A0A497I158-F1
#
_entry.id   AF-A0A497I158-F1
#
_cell.length_a   1.000
_cell.length_b   1.000
_cell.length_c   1.000
_cell.angle_alpha   90.00
_cell.angle_beta   90.00
_cell.angle_gamma   90.00
#
_symmetry.space_group_name_H-M   'P 1'
#
loop_
_entity.id
_entity.type
_entity.pdbx_description
1 polymer ?
#
loop_
_entity_poly.entity_id
_entity_poly.type
_entity_poly.pdbx_seq_one_letter_code
_entity_poly.pdbx_strand_id
1 'polypeptide(L)' 'MVKRILVNMPDEVWEVVEENLKGKMGKKNSAVVRNIVVAYLSEKGYFEAGKVQ' A
#
# COMPACT_ATOMS: atom_id res chain seq x y z
N MET A 1 -4.38 -16.55 -0.53
CA MET A 1 -3.87 -16.57 0.86
C MET A 1 -3.52 -15.17 1.33
N VAL A 2 -3.82 -14.80 2.57
CA VAL A 2 -3.44 -13.49 3.14
C VAL A 2 -2.10 -13.63 3.88
N LYS A 3 -1.12 -12.80 3.56
CA LYS A 3 0.15 -12.71 4.29
C LYS A 3 0.08 -11.56 5.30
N ARG A 4 0.57 -11.79 6.52
CA ARG A 4 0.67 -10.77 7.58
C ARG A 4 2.14 -10.44 7.80
N ILE A 5 2.45 -9.15 7.90
CA ILE A 5 3.80 -8.66 8.16
C ILE A 5 3.71 -7.48 9.12
N LEU A 6 4.70 -7.38 10.02
CA LEU A 6 4.92 -6.21 10.85
C LEU A 6 6.03 -5.38 10.20
N VAL A 7 5.82 -4.07 10.10
CA VAL A 7 6.81 -3.14 9.55
C VAL A 7 6.96 -1.97 10.52
N ASN A 8 8.19 -1.47 10.64
CA ASN A 8 8.46 -0.20 11.28
C ASN A 8 8.59 0.85 10.18
N MET A 9 7.86 1.96 10.32
CA MET A 9 7.94 3.10 9.43
C MET A 9 8.36 4.33 10.25
N PRO A 10 9.19 5.22 9.68
CA PRO A 10 9.45 6.51 10.30
C PRO A 10 8.14 7.30 10.49
N ASP A 11 8.03 8.04 11.59
CA ASP A 11 6.82 8.80 11.92
C ASP A 11 6.47 9.81 10.81
N GLU A 12 7.46 10.52 10.31
CA GLU A 12 7.33 11.48 9.19
C GLU A 12 6.71 10.85 7.94
N VAL A 13 7.05 9.60 7.64
CA VAL A 13 6.48 8.85 6.51
C VAL A 13 5.03 8.46 6.82
N TRP A 14 4.75 8.07 8.06
CA TRP A 14 3.40 7.70 8.47
C TRP A 14 2.44 8.89 8.50
N GLU A 15 2.90 10.06 8.93
CA GLU A 15 2.13 11.32 8.90
C GLU A 15 1.66 11.64 7.49
N VAL A 16 2.55 11.56 6.50
CA VAL A 16 2.19 11.78 5.08
C VAL A 16 1.09 10.81 4.63
N VAL A 17 1.20 9.53 5.03
CA VAL A 17 0.19 8.51 4.70
C VAL A 17 -1.15 8.82 5.38
N GLU A 18 -1.13 9.20 6.65
CA GLU A 18 -2.34 9.47 7.41
C GLU A 18 -3.07 10.73 6.92
N GLU A 19 -2.36 11.84 6.73
CA GLU A 19 -2.96 13.12 6.35
C GLU A 19 -3.47 13.13 4.90
N ASN A 20 -2.74 12.50 3.98
CA ASN A 20 -3.01 12.64 2.56
C ASN A 20 -3.84 11.49 1.98
N LEU A 21 -3.68 10.27 2.53
CA LEU A 21 -4.17 9.05 1.90
C LEU A 21 -5.28 8.36 2.68
N LYS A 22 -5.36 8.56 4.01
CA LYS A 22 -6.46 8.02 4.82
C LYS A 22 -7.78 8.67 4.39
N GLY A 23 -8.83 7.86 4.24
CA GLY A 23 -10.12 8.28 3.69
C GLY A 23 -10.20 8.27 2.16
N LYS A 24 -9.10 8.53 1.45
CA LYS A 24 -9.02 8.43 -0.03
C LYS A 24 -8.70 7.00 -0.49
N MET A 25 -7.66 6.39 0.08
CA MET A 25 -7.19 5.06 -0.27
C MET A 25 -7.71 3.97 0.68
N GLY A 26 -8.50 4.33 1.69
CA GLY A 26 -9.12 3.38 2.61
C GLY A 26 -9.30 3.95 4.02
N LYS A 27 -10.11 3.27 4.83
CA LYS A 27 -10.38 3.68 6.22
C LYS A 27 -9.45 3.03 7.25
N LYS A 28 -8.99 1.80 6.98
CA LYS A 28 -8.08 1.04 7.86
C LYS A 28 -6.64 1.18 7.38
N ASN A 29 -5.69 1.31 8.30
CA ASN A 29 -4.26 1.43 8.00
C ASN A 29 -3.76 0.35 7.02
N SER A 30 -4.12 -0.91 7.25
CA SER A 30 -3.74 -2.02 6.36
C SER A 30 -4.32 -1.92 4.95
N ALA A 31 -5.50 -1.31 4.79
CA ALA A 31 -6.10 -1.09 3.48
C ALA A 31 -5.36 0.02 2.73
N VAL A 32 -5.00 1.10 3.42
CA VAL A 32 -4.23 2.21 2.85
C VAL A 32 -2.86 1.70 2.36
N VAL A 33 -2.10 1.04 3.24
CA VAL A 33 -0.77 0.49 2.89
C VAL A 33 -0.85 -0.49 1.73
N ARG A 34 -1.83 -1.42 1.76
CA ARG A 34 -2.01 -2.38 0.66
C ARG A 34 -2.29 -1.67 -0.66
N ASN A 35 -3.17 -0.67 -0.66
CA ASN A 35 -3.54 0.04 -1.87
C ASN A 35 -2.38 0.86 -2.43
N ILE A 36 -1.53 1.45 -1.57
CA ILE A 36 -0.27 2.10 -1.97
C ILE A 36 0.66 1.09 -2.67
N VAL A 37 0.88 -0.08 -2.06
CA VAL A 37 1.75 -1.11 -2.64
C VAL A 37 1.22 -1.58 -3.99
N VAL A 38 -0.08 -1.83 -4.11
CA VAL A 38 -0.70 -2.24 -5.38
C VAL A 38 -0.57 -1.14 -6.43
N ALA A 39 -0.84 0.12 -6.09
CA ALA A 39 -0.68 1.24 -7.02
C ALA A 39 0.77 1.33 -7.52
N TYR A 40 1.75 1.32 -6.62
CA TYR A 40 3.17 1.33 -6.96
C TYR A 40 3.56 0.16 -7.89
N LEU A 41 3.11 -1.06 -7.57
CA LEU A 41 3.42 -2.22 -8.40
C LEU A 41 2.79 -2.13 -9.79
N SER A 42 1.59 -1.55 -9.88
CA SER A 42 0.90 -1.31 -11.14
C SER A 42 1.60 -0.27 -11.99
N GLU A 43 1.99 0.87 -11.41
CA GLU A 43 2.74 1.92 -12.10
C GLU A 43 4.08 1.42 -12.64
N LYS A 44 4.69 0.43 -11.97
CA LYS A 44 5.93 -0.20 -12.41
C LYS A 44 5.73 -1.36 -13.38
N GLY A 45 4.49 -1.68 -13.76
CA GLY A 45 4.20 -2.74 -14.73
C GLY A 45 4.41 -4.16 -14.20
N TYR A 46 4.53 -4.36 -12.88
CA TYR A 46 4.72 -5.71 -12.31
C TYR A 46 3.49 -6.62 -12.49
N PHE A 47 2.32 -6.04 -12.79
CA PHE A 47 1.11 -6.81 -13.14
C PHE A 47 0.99 -7.12 -14.63
N GLU A 48 1.64 -6.34 -15.50
CA GLU A 48 1.54 -6.52 -16.97
C GLU A 48 2.47 -7.63 -17.48
N ALA A 49 3.55 -7.94 -16.74
CA ALA A 49 4.43 -9.06 -17.01
C ALA A 49 3.88 -10.40 -16.46
N GLY A 50 2.68 -10.79 -16.90
CA GLY A 50 2.26 -12.20 -17.05
C GLY A 50 2.56 -13.22 -15.95
N LYS A 51 2.54 -12.90 -14.65
CA LYS A 51 2.59 -13.90 -13.55
C LYS A 51 1.89 -13.45 -12.27
N VAL A 52 0.58 -13.22 -12.32
CA VAL A 52 -0.27 -13.47 -11.15
C VAL A 52 -1.56 -14.09 -11.65
N GLN A 53 -1.58 -15.43 -11.68
CA GLN A 53 -2.79 -16.25 -11.78
C GLN A 53 -2.94 -17.03 -10.47
#